data_AF-A0AA36MHA7-F1
#
_entry.id   AF-A0AA36MHA7-F1
#
_cell.length_a   1.000
_cell.length_b   1.000
_cell.length_c   1.000
_cell.angle_alpha   90.00
_cell.angle_beta   90.00
_cell.angle_gamma   90.00
#
_symmetry.space_group_name_H-M   'P 1'
#
loop_
_entity.id
_entity.type
_entity.pdbx_description
1 polymer ?
#
loop_
_entity_poly.entity_id
_entity_poly.type
_entity_poly.pdbx_seq_one_letter_code
_entity_poly.pdbx_strand_id
1 'polypeptide(L)'
;MCEAMQAAADAAASGMVSVVGLDSEKTEQLCATASELSGKRVQIANYLCKGNYTVSGDKEACAKLAEIAKPEFKARMAVPLAVAGAFHTDFMAPAVEKLKEVLA
;
A
#
# COMPACT_ATOMS: atom_id res chain seq x y z
N MET A 1 -5.89 -21.90 -15.07
CA MET A 1 -6.13 -20.78 -14.14
C MET A 1 -7.00 -19.78 -14.89
N CYS A 2 -8.25 -19.60 -14.47
CA CYS A 2 -9.28 -18.88 -15.22
C CYS A 2 -8.96 -17.40 -15.42
N GLU A 3 -9.20 -16.85 -16.62
CA GLU A 3 -9.00 -15.44 -16.98
C GLU A 3 -9.67 -14.45 -16.01
N ALA A 4 -10.74 -14.87 -15.31
CA ALA A 4 -11.39 -14.09 -14.26
C ALA A 4 -10.51 -13.80 -13.03
N MET A 5 -9.60 -14.71 -12.67
CA MET A 5 -8.65 -14.48 -11.56
C MET A 5 -7.51 -13.56 -11.98
N GLN A 6 -7.06 -13.65 -13.24
CA GLN A 6 -6.04 -12.75 -13.76
C GLN A 6 -6.58 -11.32 -13.89
N ALA A 7 -7.84 -11.17 -14.31
CA ALA A 7 -8.52 -9.87 -14.35
C ALA A 7 -8.76 -9.28 -12.95
N ALA A 8 -9.08 -10.09 -11.94
CA ALA A 8 -9.20 -9.63 -10.57
C ALA A 8 -7.84 -9.23 -9.95
N ALA A 9 -6.77 -9.94 -10.31
CA ALA A 9 -5.40 -9.63 -9.88
C ALA A 9 -4.82 -8.40 -10.60
N ASP A 10 -5.16 -8.18 -11.87
CA ASP A 10 -4.79 -6.99 -12.66
C ASP A 10 -5.63 -5.77 -12.26
N ALA A 11 -6.91 -5.98 -11.91
CA ALA A 11 -7.79 -4.93 -11.39
C ALA A 11 -7.49 -4.56 -9.93
N ALA A 12 -6.90 -5.47 -9.15
CA ALA A 12 -6.39 -5.20 -7.81
C ALA A 12 -5.03 -4.50 -7.91
N ALA A 13 -5.00 -3.34 -8.56
CA ALA A 13 -3.85 -2.44 -8.54
C ALA A 13 -3.67 -1.95 -7.10
N SER A 14 -2.94 -2.70 -6.29
CA SER A 14 -2.58 -2.34 -4.93
C SER A 14 -1.25 -1.59 -4.93
N GLY A 15 -1.14 -0.56 -4.11
CA GLY A 15 0.09 0.19 -3.88
C GLY A 15 0.48 0.23 -2.41
N MET A 16 1.70 0.69 -2.17
CA MET A 16 2.18 1.00 -0.85
C MET A 16 2.92 2.34 -0.89
N VAL A 17 2.81 3.15 0.16
CA VAL A 17 3.47 4.44 0.26
C VAL A 17 4.12 4.54 1.63
N SER A 18 5.38 4.94 1.67
CA SER A 18 6.06 5.27 2.92
C SER A 18 5.87 6.74 3.22
N VAL A 19 5.27 7.04 4.36
CA VAL A 19 4.98 8.38 4.85
C VAL A 19 5.90 8.69 6.02
N VAL A 20 6.72 9.71 5.84
CA VAL A 20 7.76 10.15 6.79
C VAL A 20 7.47 11.57 7.23
N GLY A 21 7.63 11.84 8.52
CA GLY A 21 7.42 13.13 9.16
C GLY A 21 5.99 13.44 9.55
N LEU A 22 5.10 12.45 9.61
CA LEU A 22 3.76 12.59 10.22
C LEU A 22 3.67 11.80 11.51
N ASP A 23 2.81 12.23 12.42
CA ASP A 23 2.40 11.46 13.60
C ASP A 23 1.39 10.36 13.21
N SER A 24 1.19 9.39 14.10
CA SER A 24 0.26 8.27 13.85
C SER A 24 -1.16 8.77 13.58
N GLU A 25 -1.64 9.70 14.40
CA GLU A 25 -2.98 10.30 14.28
C GLU A 25 -3.17 11.01 12.92
N LYS A 26 -2.17 11.80 12.50
CA LYS A 26 -2.18 12.46 11.18
C LYS A 26 -2.13 11.46 10.03
N THR A 27 -1.41 10.35 10.21
CA THR A 27 -1.30 9.31 9.17
C THR A 27 -2.62 8.54 9.05
N GLU A 28 -3.32 8.31 10.15
CA GLU A 28 -4.66 7.70 10.14
C GLU A 28 -5.68 8.63 9.47
N GLN A 29 -5.66 9.92 9.80
CA GLN A 29 -6.49 10.93 9.11
C GLN A 29 -6.17 10.99 7.63
N LEU A 30 -4.89 11.01 7.26
CA LEU A 30 -4.44 10.98 5.87
C LEU A 30 -4.96 9.74 5.13
N CYS A 31 -4.92 8.56 5.75
CA CYS A 31 -5.49 7.34 5.18
C CYS A 31 -7.01 7.45 5.01
N ALA A 32 -7.72 7.95 6.01
CA ALA A 32 -9.17 8.13 5.95
C ALA A 32 -9.57 9.11 4.83
N THR A 33 -8.93 10.27 4.75
CA THR A 33 -9.16 11.28 3.70
C THR A 33 -8.84 10.73 2.33
N ALA A 34 -7.69 10.07 2.14
CA ALA A 34 -7.34 9.45 0.87
C ALA A 34 -8.33 8.36 0.47
N SER A 35 -8.84 7.59 1.45
CA SER A 35 -9.82 6.54 1.21
C SER A 35 -11.17 7.12 0.78
N GLU A 36 -11.62 8.20 1.41
CA GLU A 36 -12.86 8.90 1.08
C GLU A 36 -12.79 9.58 -0.29
N LEU A 37 -11.69 10.29 -0.58
CA LEU A 37 -11.49 10.98 -1.85
C LEU A 37 -11.38 10.04 -3.04
N SER A 38 -10.76 8.87 -2.84
CA SER A 38 -10.54 7.89 -3.92
C SER A 38 -11.68 6.87 -4.02
N GLY A 39 -12.54 6.77 -3.00
CA GLY A 39 -13.55 5.71 -2.89
C GLY A 39 -12.95 4.30 -2.73
N LYS A 40 -11.64 4.20 -2.46
CA LYS A 40 -10.88 2.95 -2.35
C LYS A 40 -10.24 2.84 -0.98
N ARG A 41 -10.00 1.63 -0.48
CA ARG A 41 -9.41 1.43 0.86
C ARG A 41 -7.90 1.68 0.84
N VAL A 42 -7.44 2.46 1.82
CA VAL A 42 -6.02 2.61 2.18
C VAL A 42 -5.91 2.68 3.69
N GLN A 43 -4.89 2.03 4.25
CA GLN A 43 -4.67 1.96 5.69
C GLN A 43 -3.18 1.89 6.00
N ILE A 44 -2.83 2.16 7.26
CA ILE A 44 -1.46 1.98 7.73
C ILE A 44 -1.15 0.47 7.74
N ALA A 45 -0.16 0.08 6.97
CA ALA A 45 0.35 -1.28 6.87
C ALA A 45 1.38 -1.59 7.95
N ASN A 46 2.27 -0.62 8.23
CA ASN A 46 3.37 -0.83 9.16
C ASN A 46 3.75 0.44 9.92
N TYR A 47 3.99 0.28 11.21
CA TYR A 47 4.47 1.34 12.10
C TYR A 47 5.97 1.15 12.30
N LEU A 48 6.79 1.76 11.43
CA LEU A 48 8.24 1.54 11.48
C LEU A 48 8.86 2.23 12.69
N CYS A 49 8.70 3.55 12.79
CA CYS A 49 9.31 4.38 13.84
C CYS A 49 8.40 5.59 14.12
N LYS A 50 8.62 6.29 15.25
CA LYS A 50 7.96 7.58 15.51
C LYS A 50 8.25 8.55 14.37
N GLY A 51 7.22 8.90 13.59
CA GLY A 51 7.37 9.75 12.42
C GLY A 51 7.59 9.00 11.10
N ASN A 52 7.51 7.68 11.04
CA ASN A 52 7.59 6.92 9.78
C ASN A 52 6.58 5.76 9.81
N TYR A 53 5.60 5.85 8.92
CA TYR A 53 4.52 4.90 8.77
C TYR A 53 4.40 4.51 7.31
N THR A 54 4.19 3.22 7.07
CA THR A 54 3.92 2.72 5.73
C THR A 54 2.44 2.46 5.59
N VAL A 55 1.85 2.93 4.51
CA VAL A 55 0.44 2.76 4.19
C VAL A 55 0.32 1.86 2.96
N SER A 56 -0.66 0.97 2.95
CA SER A 56 -0.95 0.09 1.83
C SER A 56 -2.43 0.14 1.50
N GLY A 57 -2.75 0.05 0.22
CA GLY A 57 -4.12 0.11 -0.24
C GLY A 57 -4.21 -0.02 -1.75
N ASP A 58 -5.30 0.45 -2.31
CA ASP A 58 -5.44 0.60 -3.75
C ASP A 58 -4.44 1.65 -4.28
N LYS A 59 -3.93 1.44 -5.49
CA LYS A 59 -2.97 2.30 -6.17
C LYS A 59 -3.51 3.71 -6.37
N GLU A 60 -4.81 3.85 -6.64
CA GLU A 60 -5.47 5.16 -6.74
C GLU A 60 -5.46 5.88 -5.39
N ALA A 61 -5.81 5.18 -4.31
CA ALA A 61 -5.77 5.73 -2.96
C ALA A 61 -4.35 6.06 -2.49
N CYS A 62 -3.37 5.23 -2.81
CA CYS A 62 -1.96 5.50 -2.54
C CYS A 62 -1.43 6.71 -3.32
N ALA A 63 -1.83 6.86 -4.60
CA ALA A 63 -1.47 8.02 -5.40
C ALA A 63 -2.08 9.30 -4.79
N LYS A 64 -3.37 9.28 -4.46
CA LYS A 64 -4.05 10.41 -3.81
C LYS A 64 -3.45 10.74 -2.45
N LEU A 65 -3.14 9.73 -1.65
CA LEU A 65 -2.46 9.90 -0.38
C LEU A 65 -1.11 10.62 -0.56
N ALA A 66 -0.31 10.22 -1.54
CA ALA A 66 0.96 10.88 -1.82
C ALA A 66 0.79 12.32 -2.31
N GLU A 67 -0.27 12.61 -3.07
CA GLU A 67 -0.62 13.97 -3.51
C GLU A 67 -0.98 14.88 -2.33
N ILE A 68 -1.79 14.41 -1.38
CA ILE A 68 -2.29 15.23 -0.27
C ILE A 68 -1.36 15.24 0.97
N ALA A 69 -0.49 14.24 1.12
CA ALA A 69 0.40 14.09 2.28
C ALA A 69 1.30 15.32 2.52
N LYS A 70 1.87 15.89 1.45
CA LYS A 70 2.71 17.09 1.55
C LYS A 70 1.91 18.39 1.74
N PRO A 71 0.94 18.74 0.87
CA PRO A 71 0.26 20.03 0.96
C PRO A 71 -0.69 20.12 2.16
N GLU A 72 -1.43 19.07 2.49
CA GLU A 72 -2.45 19.13 3.55
C GLU A 72 -1.88 18.76 4.92
N PHE A 73 -1.11 17.67 4.98
CA PHE A 73 -0.63 17.13 6.26
C PHE A 73 0.78 17.58 6.63
N LYS A 74 1.49 18.27 5.71
CA LYS A 74 2.90 18.69 5.87
C LYS A 74 3.83 17.51 6.17
N ALA A 75 3.58 16.36 5.56
CA ALA A 75 4.50 15.23 5.60
C ALA A 75 5.88 15.64 5.07
N ARG A 76 6.94 15.19 5.74
CA ARG A 76 8.32 15.45 5.30
C ARG A 76 8.60 14.73 3.99
N MET A 77 8.10 13.51 3.83
CA MET A 77 8.26 12.73 2.61
C MET A 77 7.11 11.73 2.48
N ALA A 78 6.57 11.58 1.27
CA ALA A 78 5.66 10.51 0.91
C ALA A 78 6.24 9.83 -0.32
N VAL A 79 6.74 8.60 -0.17
CA VAL A 79 7.40 7.86 -1.23
C VAL A 79 6.49 6.70 -1.62
N PRO A 80 5.87 6.72 -2.81
CA PRO A 80 5.18 5.55 -3.32
C PRO A 80 6.21 4.44 -3.53
N LEU A 81 6.05 3.36 -2.79
CA LEU A 81 6.82 2.15 -2.96
C LEU A 81 6.22 1.42 -4.16
N ALA A 82 7.01 1.27 -5.22
CA ALA A 82 6.67 0.44 -6.37
C ALA A 82 6.79 -1.04 -6.00
N VAL A 83 5.98 -1.47 -5.03
CA VAL A 83 5.73 -2.89 -4.79
C VAL A 83 4.80 -3.36 -5.91
N ALA A 84 5.41 -3.92 -6.95
CA ALA A 84 4.69 -4.65 -7.98
C ALA A 84 4.09 -5.91 -7.34
N GLY A 85 2.85 -5.79 -6.87
CA GLY A 85 2.06 -6.88 -6.29
C GLY A 85 1.83 -6.73 -4.79
N ALA A 86 0.55 -6.62 -4.41
CA ALA A 86 0.09 -6.96 -3.06
C ALA A 86 0.38 -8.43 -2.78
N PHE A 87 1.60 -8.71 -2.35
CA PHE A 87 1.87 -9.90 -1.56
C PHE A 87 1.49 -9.61 -0.12
N HIS A 88 0.20 -9.48 0.20
CA HIS A 88 -0.27 -9.58 1.59
C HIS A 88 -1.77 -9.85 1.72
N THR A 89 -2.34 -10.69 0.84
CA THR A 89 -3.65 -11.32 1.12
C THR A 89 -3.80 -12.59 0.29
N ASP A 90 -3.66 -13.74 0.95
CA ASP A 90 -4.12 -15.10 0.58
C ASP A 90 -3.77 -15.74 -0.77
N PHE A 91 -3.05 -15.09 -1.71
CA PHE A 91 -2.71 -15.71 -3.01
C PHE A 91 -1.31 -16.35 -3.10
N MET A 92 -0.62 -16.51 -1.96
CA MET A 92 0.75 -17.03 -1.91
C MET A 92 0.86 -18.50 -1.46
N ALA A 93 -0.23 -19.28 -1.48
CA ALA A 93 -0.17 -20.70 -1.18
C ALA A 93 0.70 -21.52 -2.18
N PRO A 94 0.74 -21.25 -3.50
CA PRO A 94 1.58 -22.04 -4.41
C PRO A 94 2.99 -21.45 -4.66
N ALA A 95 3.32 -20.26 -4.13
CA ALA A 95 4.62 -19.63 -4.41
C ALA A 95 5.75 -20.04 -3.44
N VAL A 96 5.42 -20.74 -2.36
CA VAL A 96 6.42 -21.25 -1.39
C VAL A 96 7.07 -22.56 -1.87
N GLU A 97 6.45 -23.30 -2.79
CA GLU A 97 7.03 -24.54 -3.31
C GLU A 97 8.23 -24.31 -4.25
N LYS A 98 8.24 -23.19 -4.99
CA LYS A 98 9.33 -22.91 -5.96
C LYS A 98 10.61 -22.32 -5.36
N LEU A 99 10.61 -21.92 -4.09
CA LEU A 99 11.82 -21.44 -3.43
C LEU A 99 12.67 -22.57 -2.81
N LYS A 100 12.12 -23.79 -2.69
CA LYS A 100 12.86 -24.95 -2.17
C LYS A 100 13.72 -25.67 -3.20
N GLU A 101 13.47 -25.48 -4.49
CA GLU A 101 14.25 -26.15 -5.55
C GLU A 101 15.54 -25.42 -5.94
N VAL A 102 15.80 -24.19 -5.45
CA VAL A 102 17.05 -23.45 -5.75
C VAL A 102 18.09 -23.59 -4.62
N LEU A 103 17.79 -24.37 -3.59
CA LEU A 103 18.72 -24.72 -2.52
C LEU A 103 18.94 -26.25 -2.47
N ALA A 104 19.20 -26.85 -3.63
CA ALA A 104 19.73 -28.20 -3.79
C ALA A 104 20.92 -28.20 -4.75
#